data_AF-A0A3M1IDL6-F1
#
_entry.id   AF-A0A3M1IDL6-F1
#
_cell.length_a   1.000
_cell.length_b   1.000
_cell.length_c   1.000
_cell.angle_alpha   90.00
_cell.angle_beta   90.00
_cell.angle_gamma   90.00
#
_symmetry.space_group_name_H-M   'P 1'
#
loop_
_entity.id
_entity.type
_entity.pdbx_description
1 polymer ?
#
loop_
_entity_poly.entity_id
_entity_poly.type
_entity_poly.pdbx_seq_one_letter_code
_entity_poly.pdbx_strand_id
1 'polypeptide(L)'
;MPFLFLLGTIHLAVGLLLAWLLVMTLYLEVSLLKKVFVSPRDLIRSHIDFLMMSLFLFLFSLFFSYLQTEPSFLLKILLTIGPFGNAAGFLVLAVKPDIEKSIFSFYGILFGLIFTATTLGFCLAIYEISQAYANH
;
A
#
# COMPACT_ATOMS: atom_id res chain seq x y z
N MET A 1 16.21 -10.85 3.24
CA MET A 1 16.14 -9.63 4.06
C MET A 1 15.94 -8.31 3.30
N PRO A 2 16.67 -7.94 2.23
CA PRO A 2 16.55 -6.58 1.65
C PRO A 2 15.22 -6.33 0.92
N PHE A 3 14.47 -7.38 0.60
CA PHE A 3 13.29 -7.28 -0.24
C PHE A 3 12.15 -6.45 0.37
N LEU A 4 11.70 -6.79 1.59
CA LEU A 4 10.61 -6.07 2.25
C LEU A 4 11.02 -4.64 2.61
N PHE A 5 12.27 -4.45 3.02
CA PHE A 5 12.83 -3.12 3.26
C PHE A 5 12.82 -2.24 1.99
N LEU A 6 13.28 -2.79 0.86
CA LEU A 6 13.25 -2.09 -0.42
C LEU A 6 11.82 -1.73 -0.81
N LEU A 7 10.88 -2.67 -0.66
CA LEU A 7 9.49 -2.42 -0.97
C LEU A 7 8.88 -1.34 -0.06
N GLY A 8 9.18 -1.37 1.24
CA GLY A 8 8.78 -0.33 2.20
C GLY A 8 9.36 1.03 1.83
N THR A 9 10.61 1.07 1.35
CA THR A 9 11.28 2.29 0.87
C THR A 9 10.58 2.88 -0.35
N ILE A 10 10.18 2.04 -1.32
CA ILE A 10 9.42 2.47 -2.49
C ILE A 10 8.07 3.06 -2.06
N HIS A 11 7.35 2.40 -1.16
CA HIS A 11 6.07 2.91 -0.64
C HIS A 11 6.25 4.25 0.08
N LEU A 12 7.31 4.40 0.89
CA LEU A 12 7.61 5.65 1.56
C LEU A 12 7.88 6.78 0.56
N ALA A 13 8.71 6.52 -0.46
CA ALA A 13 9.04 7.50 -1.48
C ALA A 13 7.78 7.98 -2.22
N VAL A 14 6.89 7.05 -2.59
CA VAL A 14 5.60 7.40 -3.22
C VAL A 14 4.71 8.18 -2.23
N GLY A 15 4.64 7.76 -0.97
CA GLY A 15 3.90 8.49 0.07
C GLY A 15 4.37 9.94 0.23
N LEU A 16 5.68 10.17 0.25
CA LEU A 16 6.27 11.51 0.33
C LEU A 16 6.01 12.34 -0.93
N LEU A 17 6.05 11.73 -2.12
CA LEU A 17 5.66 12.40 -3.35
C LEU A 17 4.19 12.82 -3.32
N LEU A 18 3.31 11.95 -2.85
CA LEU A 18 1.88 12.25 -2.68
C LEU A 18 1.65 13.36 -1.66
N ALA A 19 2.47 13.49 -0.61
CA ALA A 19 2.39 14.61 0.32
C ALA A 19 2.61 15.96 -0.39
N TRP A 20 3.62 16.05 -1.26
CA TRP A 20 3.84 17.24 -2.07
C TRP A 20 2.70 17.50 -3.06
N LEU A 21 2.17 16.46 -3.69
CA LEU A 21 1.00 16.57 -4.57
C LEU A 21 -0.23 17.07 -3.81
N LEU A 22 -0.44 16.62 -2.57
CA LEU A 22 -1.49 17.12 -1.68
C LEU A 22 -1.29 18.59 -1.36
N VAL A 23 -0.08 19.00 -0.98
CA VAL A 23 0.24 20.42 -0.71
C VAL A 23 -0.09 21.27 -1.93
N MET A 24 0.39 20.87 -3.11
CA MET A 24 0.17 21.61 -4.34
C MET A 24 -1.31 21.65 -4.77
N THR A 25 -2.08 20.59 -4.50
CA THR A 25 -3.50 20.50 -4.89
C THR A 25 -4.41 21.25 -3.93
N LEU A 26 -4.21 21.07 -2.62
CA LEU A 26 -5.10 21.57 -1.57
C LEU A 26 -4.74 22.99 -1.09
N TYR A 27 -3.45 23.32 -1.02
CA TYR A 27 -2.99 24.56 -0.39
C TYR A 27 -2.45 25.57 -1.40
N LEU A 28 -1.65 25.13 -2.38
CA LEU A 28 -1.15 26.02 -3.45
C LEU A 28 -2.11 26.15 -4.63
N GLU A 29 -3.18 25.34 -4.63
CA GLU A 29 -4.27 25.39 -5.59
C GLU A 29 -3.85 25.32 -7.06
N VAL A 30 -2.80 24.56 -7.37
CA VAL A 30 -2.27 24.45 -8.75
C VAL A 30 -3.37 23.90 -9.67
N SER A 31 -3.79 24.72 -10.64
CA SER A 31 -4.96 24.47 -11.48
C SER A 31 -4.87 23.18 -12.30
N LEU A 32 -3.67 22.82 -12.79
CA LEU A 32 -3.43 21.56 -13.48
C LEU A 32 -3.68 20.35 -12.57
N LEU A 33 -3.18 20.40 -11.33
CA LEU A 33 -3.30 19.29 -10.39
C LEU A 33 -4.72 19.15 -9.86
N LYS A 34 -5.44 20.25 -9.64
CA LYS A 34 -6.89 20.20 -9.30
C LYS A 34 -7.74 19.55 -10.40
N LYS A 35 -7.33 19.67 -11.68
CA LYS A 35 -7.99 18.97 -12.79
C LYS A 35 -7.66 17.49 -12.85
N VAL A 36 -6.45 17.11 -12.42
CA VAL A 36 -6.02 15.70 -12.39
C VAL A 36 -6.60 14.99 -11.18
N PHE A 37 -6.45 15.56 -9.98
CA PHE A 37 -6.91 14.99 -8.72
C PHE A 37 -8.26 15.58 -8.32
N VAL A 38 -9.31 15.06 -8.96
CA VAL A 38 -10.69 15.50 -8.78
C VAL A 38 -11.23 15.18 -7.38
N SER A 39 -10.73 14.11 -6.74
CA SER A 39 -11.10 13.74 -5.37
C SER A 39 -9.91 13.88 -4.42
N PRO A 40 -9.77 15.03 -3.72
CA PRO A 40 -8.73 15.22 -2.72
C PRO A 40 -8.86 14.26 -1.54
N ARG A 41 -10.09 13.82 -1.22
CA ARG A 41 -10.33 12.82 -0.17
C ARG A 41 -9.63 11.50 -0.49
N ASP A 42 -9.75 11.01 -1.72
CA ASP A 42 -9.12 9.75 -2.13
C ASP A 42 -7.60 9.93 -2.34
N LEU A 43 -7.14 11.14 -2.69
CA LEU A 43 -5.71 11.45 -2.72
C LEU A 43 -5.08 11.38 -1.32
N ILE A 44 -5.74 11.95 -0.31
CA ILE A 44 -5.32 11.84 1.11
C ILE A 44 -5.34 10.36 1.53
N ARG A 45 -6.39 9.62 1.16
CA ARG A 45 -6.51 8.20 1.48
C ARG A 45 -5.35 7.39 0.90
N SER A 46 -5.03 7.59 -0.38
CA SER A 46 -3.90 6.95 -1.04
C SER A 46 -2.57 7.28 -0.37
N HIS A 47 -2.35 8.56 -0.05
CA HIS A 47 -1.14 9.01 0.66
C HIS A 47 -0.97 8.30 2.01
N ILE A 48 -2.02 8.30 2.83
CA ILE A 48 -2.00 7.65 4.15
C ILE A 48 -1.78 6.15 3.98
N ASP A 49 -2.43 5.52 3.01
CA ASP A 49 -2.27 4.08 2.78
C ASP A 49 -0.83 3.73 2.38
N PHE A 50 -0.19 4.49 1.48
CA PHE A 50 1.23 4.30 1.15
C PHE A 50 2.14 4.42 2.38
N LEU A 51 1.90 5.39 3.27
CA LEU A 51 2.67 5.53 4.51
C LEU A 51 2.47 4.35 5.47
N MET A 52 1.22 3.90 5.65
CA MET A 52 0.89 2.78 6.53
C MET A 52 1.46 1.46 5.98
N MET A 53 1.31 1.21 4.68
CA MET A 53 1.88 0.04 4.02
C MET A 53 3.40 0.02 4.14
N SER A 54 4.05 1.18 3.96
CA SER A 54 5.49 1.34 4.16
C SER A 54 5.91 0.96 5.58
N LEU A 55 5.21 1.48 6.59
CA LEU A 55 5.49 1.20 7.99
C LEU A 55 5.38 -0.30 8.29
N PHE A 56 4.32 -0.97 7.83
CA PHE A 56 4.16 -2.41 8.04
C PHE A 56 5.26 -3.23 7.35
N LEU A 57 5.63 -2.87 6.12
CA LEU A 57 6.71 -3.54 5.39
C LEU A 57 8.06 -3.40 6.10
N PHE A 58 8.37 -2.22 6.65
CA PHE A 58 9.56 -2.02 7.47
C PHE A 58 9.52 -2.84 8.75
N LEU A 59 8.38 -2.84 9.47
CA LEU A 59 8.22 -3.63 10.69
C LEU A 59 8.43 -5.12 10.42
N PHE A 60 7.77 -5.68 9.40
CA PHE A 60 7.97 -7.08 9.03
C PHE A 60 9.42 -7.35 8.63
N SER A 61 10.04 -6.45 7.85
CA SER A 61 11.45 -6.58 7.50
C SER A 61 12.37 -6.62 8.73
N LEU A 62 12.10 -5.80 9.75
CA LEU A 62 12.86 -5.78 10.99
C LEU A 62 12.65 -7.06 11.80
N PHE A 63 11.43 -7.58 11.89
CA PHE A 63 11.15 -8.84 12.60
C PHE A 63 11.82 -10.04 11.94
N PHE A 64 11.69 -10.20 10.62
CA PHE A 64 12.42 -11.23 9.88
C PHE A 64 13.94 -11.05 10.06
N SER A 65 14.42 -9.81 10.09
CA SER A 65 15.83 -9.52 10.35
C SER A 65 16.30 -9.96 11.73
N TYR A 66 15.53 -9.63 12.75
CA TYR A 66 15.83 -9.94 14.14
C TYR A 66 15.83 -11.46 14.38
N LEU A 67 14.85 -12.16 13.81
CA LEU A 67 14.70 -13.61 13.96
C LEU A 67 15.64 -14.42 13.05
N GLN A 68 16.43 -13.76 12.21
CA GLN A 68 17.31 -14.41 11.23
C GLN A 68 16.57 -15.38 10.29
N THR A 69 15.32 -15.06 9.97
CA THR A 69 14.47 -15.85 9.07
C THR A 69 14.14 -15.07 7.79
N GLU A 70 13.74 -15.80 6.75
CA GLU A 70 13.34 -15.22 5.47
C GLU A 70 11.84 -15.41 5.24
N PRO A 71 11.13 -14.39 4.70
CA PRO A 71 9.73 -14.54 4.34
C PRO A 71 9.54 -15.57 3.22
N SER A 72 8.46 -16.33 3.29
CA SER A 72 8.12 -17.31 2.26
C SER A 72 7.91 -16.67 0.88
N PHE A 73 8.02 -17.48 -0.17
CA PHE A 73 7.80 -16.99 -1.54
C PHE A 73 6.37 -16.45 -1.74
N LEU A 74 5.37 -17.14 -1.19
CA LEU A 74 3.97 -16.70 -1.23
C LEU A 74 3.81 -15.35 -0.53
N LEU A 75 4.43 -15.18 0.64
CA LEU A 75 4.37 -13.93 1.38
C LEU A 75 4.96 -12.76 0.58
N LYS A 76 6.11 -12.97 -0.09
CA LYS A 76 6.72 -11.95 -0.95
C LYS A 76 5.78 -11.50 -2.07
N ILE A 77 5.07 -12.42 -2.71
CA ILE A 77 4.09 -12.08 -3.77
C ILE A 77 2.94 -11.25 -3.20
N LEU A 78 2.32 -11.72 -2.11
CA LEU A 78 1.17 -11.05 -1.50
C LEU A 78 1.52 -9.64 -1.03
N LEU A 79 2.67 -9.48 -0.38
CA LEU A 79 3.16 -8.19 0.09
C LEU A 79 3.59 -7.24 -1.04
N THR A 80 3.84 -7.74 -2.24
CA THR A 80 4.14 -6.89 -3.41
C THR A 80 2.87 -6.37 -4.05
N ILE A 81 1.94 -7.28 -4.36
CA ILE A 81 0.74 -6.94 -5.15
C ILE A 81 -0.28 -6.22 -4.29
N GLY A 82 -0.50 -6.70 -3.06
CA GLY A 82 -1.55 -6.20 -2.18
C GLY A 82 -1.30 -4.74 -1.77
N PRO A 83 -0.31 -4.45 -0.91
CA PRO A 83 -0.03 -3.11 -0.40
C PRO A 83 0.07 -2.05 -1.50
N PHE A 84 0.81 -2.34 -2.58
CA PHE A 84 0.96 -1.39 -3.68
C PHE A 84 -0.34 -1.18 -4.43
N GLY A 85 -1.04 -2.27 -4.78
CA GLY A 85 -2.31 -2.18 -5.48
C GLY A 85 -3.40 -1.48 -4.66
N ASN A 86 -3.40 -1.67 -3.33
CA ASN A 86 -4.42 -1.10 -2.44
C ASN A 86 -4.27 0.43 -2.40
N ALA A 87 -3.06 0.90 -2.12
CA ALA A 87 -2.76 2.33 -2.09
C ALA A 87 -2.91 2.98 -3.48
N ALA A 88 -2.50 2.27 -4.54
CA ALA A 88 -2.66 2.73 -5.93
C ALA A 88 -4.13 2.78 -6.38
N GLY A 89 -5.00 1.87 -5.92
CA GLY A 89 -6.42 1.91 -6.25
C GLY A 89 -7.10 3.17 -5.71
N PHE A 90 -6.76 3.61 -4.50
CA PHE A 90 -7.21 4.91 -4.01
C PHE A 90 -6.67 6.08 -4.84
N LEU A 91 -5.44 5.98 -5.37
CA LEU A 91 -4.89 7.00 -6.27
C LEU A 91 -5.68 7.06 -7.59
N VAL A 92 -6.11 5.93 -8.12
CA VAL A 92 -6.98 5.87 -9.30
C VAL A 92 -8.31 6.58 -9.01
N LEU A 93 -8.91 6.36 -7.84
CA LEU A 93 -10.13 7.07 -7.42
C LEU A 93 -9.92 8.56 -7.18
N ALA A 94 -8.72 8.97 -6.75
CA ALA A 94 -8.36 10.37 -6.63
C ALA A 94 -8.41 11.09 -7.99
N VAL A 95 -8.05 10.39 -9.06
CA VAL A 95 -8.07 10.91 -10.43
C VAL A 95 -9.44 10.76 -11.09
N LYS A 96 -10.08 9.60 -10.93
CA LYS A 96 -11.36 9.28 -11.57
C LYS A 96 -12.35 8.74 -10.53
N PRO A 97 -13.01 9.62 -9.76
CA PRO A 97 -13.88 9.23 -8.65
C PRO A 97 -15.18 8.53 -9.10
N ASP A 98 -15.60 8.76 -10.34
CA ASP A 98 -16.84 8.26 -10.95
C ASP A 98 -16.73 6.82 -11.46
N ILE A 99 -15.59 6.14 -11.27
CA ILE A 99 -15.47 4.71 -11.56
C ILE A 99 -16.50 3.95 -10.71
N GLU A 100 -17.23 3.03 -11.33
CA GLU A 100 -18.18 2.17 -10.63
C GLU A 100 -17.46 1.31 -9.59
N LYS A 101 -17.96 1.32 -8.35
CA LYS A 101 -17.36 0.64 -7.19
C LYS A 101 -18.14 -0.59 -6.75
N SER A 102 -19.16 -0.97 -7.53
CA SER A 102 -19.98 -2.16 -7.28
C SER A 102 -19.11 -3.40 -7.23
N ILE A 103 -19.46 -4.36 -6.37
CA ILE A 103 -18.77 -5.65 -6.26
C ILE A 103 -18.82 -6.48 -7.56
N PHE A 104 -19.70 -6.11 -8.49
CA PHE A 104 -19.82 -6.74 -9.81
C PHE A 104 -19.09 -5.97 -10.93
N SER A 105 -18.59 -4.77 -10.63
CA SER A 105 -17.82 -3.97 -11.59
C SER A 105 -16.38 -4.48 -11.69
N PHE A 106 -15.73 -4.29 -12.84
CA PHE A 106 -14.33 -4.69 -13.03
C PHE A 106 -13.40 -4.06 -11.97
N TYR A 107 -13.57 -2.76 -11.70
CA TYR A 107 -12.78 -2.08 -10.68
C TYR A 107 -13.06 -2.63 -9.28
N GLY A 108 -14.33 -2.82 -8.90
CA GLY A 108 -14.69 -3.37 -7.60
C GLY A 108 -14.17 -4.78 -7.37
N ILE A 109 -14.24 -5.65 -8.39
CA ILE A 109 -13.68 -7.02 -8.33
C ILE A 109 -12.17 -6.96 -8.16
N LEU A 110 -11.47 -6.23 -9.04
CA LEU A 110 -10.01 -6.13 -9.00
C LEU A 110 -9.52 -5.54 -7.67
N PHE A 111 -10.14 -4.45 -7.22
CA PHE A 111 -9.79 -3.79 -5.98
C PHE A 111 -10.09 -4.68 -4.76
N GLY A 112 -11.20 -5.41 -4.78
CA GLY A 112 -11.53 -6.41 -3.76
C GLY A 112 -10.51 -7.55 -3.67
N LEU A 113 -10.03 -8.06 -4.83
CA LEU A 113 -8.98 -9.08 -4.88
C LEU A 113 -7.65 -8.55 -4.32
N ILE A 114 -7.27 -7.33 -4.67
CA ILE A 114 -6.06 -6.66 -4.15
C ILE A 114 -6.17 -6.44 -2.64
N PHE A 115 -7.32 -5.97 -2.15
CA PHE A 115 -7.56 -5.77 -0.72
C PHE A 115 -7.46 -7.09 0.06
N THR A 116 -8.00 -8.16 -0.53
CA THR A 116 -7.91 -9.52 0.01
C THR A 116 -6.46 -10.00 0.04
N ALA A 117 -5.72 -9.82 -1.06
CA ALA A 117 -4.29 -10.17 -1.13
C ALA A 117 -3.46 -9.39 -0.10
N THR A 118 -3.75 -8.11 0.11
CA THR A 118 -3.11 -7.28 1.15
C THR A 118 -3.34 -7.88 2.54
N THR A 119 -4.60 -8.17 2.85
CA THR A 119 -5.01 -8.72 4.14
C THR A 119 -4.36 -10.07 4.40
N LEU A 120 -4.44 -10.98 3.43
CA LEU A 120 -3.82 -12.30 3.53
C LEU A 120 -2.29 -12.20 3.65
N GLY A 121 -1.65 -11.29 2.91
CA GLY A 121 -0.22 -11.04 3.02
C GLY A 121 0.18 -10.61 4.43
N PHE A 122 -0.56 -9.69 5.04
CA PHE A 122 -0.27 -9.23 6.40
C PHE A 122 -0.55 -10.30 7.45
N CYS A 123 -1.66 -11.04 7.33
CA CYS A 123 -1.95 -12.18 8.21
C CYS A 123 -0.86 -13.26 8.12
N LEU A 124 -0.40 -13.57 6.90
CA LEU A 124 0.66 -14.55 6.68
C LEU A 124 2.00 -14.06 7.23
N ALA A 125 2.34 -12.76 7.09
CA ALA A 125 3.54 -12.18 7.70
C ALA A 125 3.53 -12.39 9.22
N ILE A 126 2.40 -12.04 9.86
CA ILE A 126 2.23 -12.19 11.31
C ILE A 126 2.37 -13.67 11.71
N TYR A 127 1.74 -14.58 10.96
CA TYR A 127 1.83 -16.01 11.22
C TYR A 127 3.27 -16.53 11.10
N GLU A 128 3.97 -16.23 10.00
CA GLU A 128 5.36 -16.67 9.77
C GLU A 128 6.32 -16.11 10.83
N ILE A 129 6.17 -14.82 11.18
CA ILE A 129 6.96 -14.19 12.25
C ILE A 129 6.67 -14.84 13.61
N SER A 130 5.39 -15.12 13.92
CA SER A 130 5.01 -15.75 15.19
C SER A 130 5.57 -17.17 15.32
N GLN A 131 5.53 -17.93 14.23
CA GLN A 131 6.13 -19.26 14.19
C GLN A 131 7.65 -19.21 14.32
N ALA A 132 8.31 -18.28 13.63
CA ALA A 132 9.75 -18.09 13.76
C ALA A 132 10.14 -17.70 15.19
N TYR A 133 9.38 -16.80 15.83
CA TYR A 133 9.61 -16.38 17.22
C TYR A 133 9.44 -17.52 18.23
N ALA A 134 8.44 -18.39 18.04
CA ALA A 134 8.21 -19.53 18.94
C ALA A 134 9.34 -20.59 18.90
N ASN A 135 10.14 -20.60 17.83
CA ASN A 135 11.24 -21.53 17.61
C ASN A 135 12.63 -20.91 17.84
N HIS A 136 12.68 -19.63 18.24
CA HIS A 136 13.90 -18.85 18.49
C HIS A 136 14.22 -18.80 19.99
#